data_AF-A0A532D5S3-F1
#
_entry.id   AF-A0A532D5S3-F1
#
_cell.length_a   1.000
_cell.length_b   1.000
_cell.length_c   1.000
_cell.angle_alpha   90.00
_cell.angle_beta   90.00
_cell.angle_gamma   90.00
#
_symmetry.space_group_name_H-M   'P 1'
#
loop_
_entity.id
_entity.type
_entity.pdbx_description
1 polymer ?
#
loop_
_entity_poly.entity_id
_entity_poly.type
_entity_poly.pdbx_seq_one_letter_code
_entity_poly.pdbx_strand_id
1 'polypeptide(L)'
;MYESIYSRLGLYLLCFLRRHTDAKLTDAAASLGVRLPTLSEVVKDLVRKRWVTKRRSVEDRRAVCLSLSRLGEALARRIKDRVRDVRSDLRPRKEASL
;
A
#
# COMPACT_ATOMS: atom_id res chain seq x y z
N MET A 1 17.35 8.44 -8.01
CA MET A 1 17.07 6.99 -8.15
C MET A 1 16.22 6.44 -6.99
N TYR A 2 16.42 6.88 -5.75
CA TYR A 2 15.63 6.46 -4.58
C TYR A 2 14.14 6.85 -4.62
N GLU A 3 13.81 8.07 -5.04
CA GLU A 3 12.42 8.57 -5.13
C GLU A 3 11.48 7.65 -5.95
N SER A 4 11.99 7.03 -7.02
CA SER A 4 11.20 6.13 -7.88
C SER A 4 10.86 4.80 -7.20
N ILE A 5 11.75 4.27 -6.36
CA ILE A 5 11.52 3.02 -5.63
C ILE A 5 10.55 3.27 -4.47
N TYR A 6 10.72 4.37 -3.75
CA TYR A 6 9.84 4.75 -2.62
C TYR A 6 8.40 5.02 -3.07
N SER A 7 8.21 5.63 -4.25
CA SER A 7 6.86 5.84 -4.82
C SER A 7 6.12 4.52 -5.14
N ARG A 8 6.82 3.52 -5.71
CA ARG A 8 6.24 2.19 -5.98
C ARG A 8 5.95 1.43 -4.68
N LEU A 9 6.88 1.45 -3.73
CA LEU A 9 6.68 0.83 -2.42
C LEU A 9 5.50 1.45 -1.66
N GLY A 10 5.33 2.77 -1.75
CA GLY A 10 4.17 3.45 -1.19
C GLY A 10 2.85 2.95 -1.77
N LEU A 11 2.79 2.72 -3.09
CA LEU A 11 1.62 2.16 -3.76
C LEU A 11 1.29 0.74 -3.25
N TYR A 12 2.31 -0.13 -3.19
CA TYR A 12 2.15 -1.49 -2.69
C TYR A 12 1.66 -1.51 -1.24
N LEU A 13 2.23 -0.66 -0.39
CA LEU A 13 1.83 -0.54 1.01
C LEU A 13 0.36 -0.07 1.14
N LEU A 14 -0.07 0.92 0.36
CA LEU A 14 -1.49 1.35 0.37
C LEU A 14 -2.43 0.22 -0.05
N CYS A 15 -2.07 -0.57 -1.06
CA CYS A 15 -2.85 -1.73 -1.47
C CYS A 15 -2.85 -2.84 -0.42
N PHE A 16 -1.74 -3.05 0.28
CA PHE A 16 -1.60 -4.03 1.36
C PHE A 16 -2.47 -3.64 2.56
N LEU A 17 -2.39 -2.40 3.05
CA LEU A 17 -3.19 -1.92 4.18
C LEU A 17 -4.69 -1.89 3.89
N ARG A 18 -5.10 -1.73 2.63
CA ARG A 18 -6.51 -1.87 2.24
C ARG A 18 -7.03 -3.32 2.37
N ARG A 19 -6.16 -4.32 2.27
CA ARG A 19 -6.50 -5.74 2.42
C ARG A 19 -6.33 -6.24 3.85
N HIS A 20 -5.41 -5.62 4.60
CA HIS A 20 -5.08 -5.98 5.98
C HIS A 20 -5.24 -4.74 6.87
N THR A 21 -6.42 -4.61 7.48
CA THR A 21 -6.68 -3.56 8.46
C THR A 21 -5.83 -3.77 9.70
N ASP A 22 -5.26 -2.69 10.24
CA ASP A 22 -4.41 -2.69 11.43
C ASP A 22 -3.15 -3.57 11.35
N ALA A 23 -2.58 -3.73 10.16
CA ALA A 23 -1.39 -4.54 9.96
C ALA A 23 -0.16 -3.97 10.70
N LYS A 24 0.61 -4.85 11.35
CA LYS A 24 1.87 -4.45 11.99
C LYS A 24 2.89 -4.07 10.93
N LEU A 25 3.70 -3.05 11.22
CA LEU A 25 4.77 -2.59 10.34
C LEU A 25 5.79 -3.71 10.04
N THR A 26 6.06 -4.59 11.01
CA THR A 26 6.93 -5.77 10.85
C THR A 26 6.36 -6.76 9.84
N ASP A 27 5.06 -7.02 9.92
CA ASP A 27 4.39 -8.01 9.08
C ASP A 27 4.26 -7.49 7.65
N ALA A 28 4.02 -6.18 7.51
CA ALA A 28 4.06 -5.50 6.23
C ALA A 28 5.46 -5.57 5.60
N ALA A 29 6.54 -5.33 6.37
CA ALA A 29 7.91 -5.42 5.87
C ALA A 29 8.26 -6.83 5.39
N ALA A 30 7.89 -7.85 6.16
CA ALA A 30 8.08 -9.25 5.79
C ALA A 30 7.30 -9.60 4.51
N SER A 31 6.02 -9.20 4.43
CA SER A 31 5.15 -9.48 3.28
C SER A 31 5.62 -8.79 1.99
N LEU A 32 6.20 -7.60 2.12
CA LEU A 32 6.73 -6.81 1.00
C LEU A 32 8.18 -7.21 0.63
N GLY A 33 8.83 -8.08 1.40
CA GLY A 33 10.22 -8.49 1.17
C GLY A 33 11.23 -7.35 1.32
N VAL A 34 10.93 -6.34 2.14
CA VAL A 34 11.77 -5.16 2.32
C VAL A 34 12.29 -5.03 3.74
N ARG A 35 13.44 -4.37 3.90
CA ARG A 35 14.00 -4.09 5.21
C ARG A 35 13.12 -3.10 5.99
N LEU A 36 12.97 -3.33 7.29
CA LEU A 36 12.15 -2.51 8.19
C LEU A 36 12.50 -1.00 8.16
N PRO A 37 13.78 -0.57 8.10
CA PRO A 37 14.12 0.85 7.97
C PRO A 37 13.61 1.45 6.66
N THR A 38 13.71 0.73 5.54
CA THR A 38 13.21 1.17 4.24
C THR A 38 11.71 1.38 4.28
N LEU A 39 10.96 0.41 4.83
CA LEU A 39 9.51 0.56 4.95
C LEU A 39 9.15 1.68 5.93
N SER A 40 9.93 1.88 6.99
CA SER A 40 9.72 2.96 7.95
C SER A 40 9.80 4.34 7.31
N GLU A 41 10.76 4.57 6.39
CA GLU A 41 10.85 5.82 5.63
C GLU A 41 9.65 6.01 4.70
N VAL A 42 9.24 4.97 3.94
CA VAL A 42 8.01 5.01 3.13
C VAL A 42 6.82 5.43 3.99
N VAL A 43 6.65 4.78 5.13
CA VAL A 43 5.49 5.03 6.00
C VAL A 43 5.54 6.43 6.60
N LYS A 44 6.73 6.95 6.95
CA LYS A 44 6.87 8.35 7.40
C LYS A 44 6.32 9.32 6.35
N ASP A 45 6.63 9.12 5.08
CA ASP A 45 6.14 9.98 4.02
C ASP A 45 4.64 9.82 3.75
N LEU A 46 4.10 8.60 3.83
CA LEU A 46 2.66 8.37 3.72
C LEU A 46 1.87 8.97 4.89
N VAL A 47 2.45 8.97 6.10
CA VAL A 47 1.88 9.66 7.28
C VAL A 47 1.94 11.17 7.10
N ARG A 48 3.07 11.72 6.63
CA ARG A 48 3.19 13.16 6.31
C ARG A 48 2.14 13.60 5.29
N LYS A 49 1.87 12.76 4.27
CA LYS A 49 0.81 12.97 3.27
C LYS A 49 -0.61 12.70 3.80
N ARG A 50 -0.75 12.32 5.08
CA ARG A 50 -2.01 11.98 5.75
C ARG A 50 -2.77 10.82 5.12
N TRP A 51 -2.10 9.90 4.42
CA TRP A 51 -2.71 8.73 3.80
C TRP A 51 -2.71 7.51 4.73
N VAL A 52 -1.74 7.42 5.64
CA VAL A 52 -1.61 6.33 6.62
C VAL A 52 -1.63 6.91 8.03
N THR A 53 -2.22 6.17 8.97
CA THR A 53 -2.16 6.43 10.41
C THR A 53 -1.33 5.35 11.09
N LYS A 54 -0.61 5.74 12.15
CA LYS A 54 0.15 4.84 13.01
C LYS A 54 -0.53 4.78 14.37
N ARG A 55 -0.70 3.58 14.90
CA ARG A 55 -1.13 3.35 16.28
C ARG A 55 -0.16 2.35 16.92
N ARG A 56 0.15 2.53 18.21
CA ARG A 56 0.83 1.47 18.97
C ARG A 56 -0.20 0.39 19.29
N SER A 57 0.15 -0.88 19.11
CA SER A 57 -0.73 -1.99 19.51
C SER A 57 -0.99 -1.93 21.00
N VAL A 58 -2.21 -2.32 21.40
CA VAL A 58 -2.63 -2.37 22.80
C VAL A 58 -2.04 -3.62 23.47
N GLU A 59 -1.94 -4.71 22.72
CA GLU A 59 -1.42 -6.02 23.13
C GLU A 59 0.10 -6.03 23.23
N ASP A 60 0.79 -5.38 22.30
CA ASP A 60 2.24 -5.19 22.34
C ASP A 60 2.57 -3.72 22.05
N ARG A 61 2.89 -2.97 23.11
CA ARG A 61 3.23 -1.54 23.02
C ARG A 61 4.49 -1.27 22.20
N ARG A 62 5.30 -2.30 21.89
CA ARG A 62 6.48 -2.20 21.02
C ARG A 62 6.10 -2.36 19.54
N ALA A 63 4.95 -2.94 19.24
CA ALA A 63 4.45 -3.09 17.87
C ALA A 63 3.72 -1.82 17.39
N VAL A 64 4.03 -1.41 16.16
CA VAL A 64 3.36 -0.31 15.48
C VAL A 64 2.41 -0.89 14.44
N CYS A 65 1.11 -0.68 14.64
CA CYS A 65 0.08 -0.99 13.67
C CYS A 65 -0.15 0.19 12.71
N LEU A 66 -0.43 -0.15 11.46
CA LEU A 66 -0.68 0.77 10.38
C LEU A 66 -2.11 0.60 9.89
N SER A 67 -2.77 1.71 9.63
CA SER A 67 -4.10 1.73 9.02
C SER A 67 -4.18 2.84 7.98
N LEU A 68 -5.07 2.68 7.00
CA LEU A 68 -5.37 3.77 6.07
C LEU A 68 -6.18 4.85 6.78
N SER A 69 -5.88 6.11 6.47
CA SER A 69 -6.78 7.22 6.82
C SER A 69 -7.96 7.27 5.85
N ARG A 70 -8.95 8.13 6.12
CA ARG A 70 -10.04 8.39 5.15
C ARG A 70 -9.53 8.84 3.77
N LEU A 71 -8.45 9.63 3.76
CA LEU A 71 -7.80 10.07 2.52
C LEU A 71 -7.05 8.93 1.83
N GLY A 72 -6.33 8.11 2.60
CA GLY A 72 -5.63 6.93 2.08
C GLY A 72 -6.60 5.90 1.48
N GLU A 73 -7.74 5.69 2.13
CA GLU A 73 -8.82 4.83 1.62
C GLU A 73 -9.37 5.34 0.29
N ALA A 74 -9.64 6.65 0.17
CA ALA A 74 -10.10 7.25 -1.07
C ALA A 74 -9.06 7.09 -2.20
N LEU A 75 -7.78 7.28 -1.89
CA LEU A 75 -6.69 7.09 -2.84
C LEU A 75 -6.56 5.62 -3.28
N ALA A 76 -6.59 4.69 -2.32
CA ALA A 76 -6.48 3.25 -2.59
C ALA A 76 -7.66 2.74 -3.43
N ARG A 77 -8.87 3.31 -3.27
CA ARG A 77 -10.01 3.06 -4.15
C ARG A 77 -9.75 3.55 -5.58
N ARG A 78 -9.32 4.81 -5.76
CA ARG A 78 -8.99 5.36 -7.09
C ARG A 78 -7.94 4.51 -7.81
N ILE A 79 -6.91 4.05 -7.10
CA ILE A 79 -5.89 3.15 -7.66
C ILE A 79 -6.52 1.84 -8.12
N LYS A 80 -7.37 1.22 -7.29
CA LYS A 80 -8.04 -0.03 -7.63
C LYS A 80 -8.90 0.12 -8.88
N ASP A 81 -9.64 1.22 -8.99
CA ASP A 81 -10.50 1.49 -10.12
C ASP A 81 -9.68 1.68 -11.39
N ARG A 82 -8.60 2.48 -11.34
CA ARG A 82 -7.68 2.63 -12.47
C ARG A 82 -7.02 1.33 -12.91
N VAL A 83 -6.59 0.48 -11.97
CA VAL A 83 -6.03 -0.84 -12.29
C VAL A 83 -7.08 -1.76 -12.92
N ARG A 84 -8.34 -1.66 -12.49
CA ARG A 84 -9.45 -2.40 -13.11
C ARG A 84 -9.69 -1.94 -14.54
N ASP A 85 -9.73 -0.63 -14.78
CA ASP A 85 -9.96 -0.04 -16.11
C ASP A 85 -8.85 -0.46 -17.10
N VAL A 86 -7.59 -0.33 -16.70
CA VAL A 86 -6.46 -0.81 -17.52
C VAL A 86 -6.58 -2.32 -17.78
N ARG A 87 -7.01 -3.10 -16.79
CA ARG A 87 -7.19 -4.54 -16.96
C ARG A 87 -8.36 -4.90 -17.89
N SER A 88 -9.43 -4.11 -17.92
CA SER A 88 -10.53 -4.31 -18.88
C SER A 88 -10.09 -3.98 -20.30
N ASP A 89 -9.27 -2.95 -20.48
CA ASP A 89 -8.74 -2.55 -21.79
C ASP A 89 -7.72 -3.56 -22.35
N LEU A 90 -7.05 -4.30 -21.46
CA LEU A 90 -6.10 -5.37 -21.80
C LEU A 90 -6.76 -6.75 -22.00
N ARG A 91 -8.10 -6.87 -21.88
CA ARG A 91 -8.77 -8.12 -22.28
C ARG A 91 -8.55 -8.30 -23.79
N PRO A 92 -7.94 -9.41 -24.21
CA PRO A 92 -7.43 -9.53 -25.56
C PRO A 92 -8.57 -9.53 -26.58
N ARG A 93 -8.29 -8.90 -27.73
CA ARG A 93 -8.91 -9.17 -29.03
C ARG A 93 -8.61 -10.62 -29.46
N LYS A 94 -9.05 -11.60 -28.68
CA LYS A 94 -9.31 -12.98 -29.09
C LYS A 94 -10.84 -12.99 -29.22
N GLU A 95 -11.41 -12.64 -30.36
CA GLU A 95 -11.72 -13.57 -31.44
C GLU A 95 -11.90 -12.76 -32.74
N ALA A 96 -10.91 -12.80 -33.63
CA ALA A 96 -11.10 -12.55 -35.04
C ALA A 96 -9.95 -13.27 -35.74
N SER A 97 -10.29 -14.22 -36.62
CA SER A 97 -9.40 -15.16 -37.32
C SER A 97 -9.08 -16.43 -36.50
N LEU A 98 -9.88 -17.48 -36.66
CA LEU A 98 -9.78 -18.46 -37.76
C LEU A 98 -11.10 -19.22 -37.90
#